data_AF-A0A2D5S567-F1
#
_entry.id   AF-A0A2D5S567-F1
#
_cell.length_a   1.000
_cell.length_b   1.000
_cell.length_c   1.000
_cell.angle_alpha   90.00
_cell.angle_beta   90.00
_cell.angle_gamma   90.00
#
_symmetry.space_group_name_H-M   'P 1'
#
loop_
_entity.id
_entity.type
_entity.pdbx_description
1 polymer ?
#
loop_
_entity_poly.entity_id
_entity_poly.type
_entity_poly.pdbx_seq_one_letter_code
_entity_poly.pdbx_strand_id
1 'polypeptide(L)'
;MNITPRSGLVFEPLMVLAQTGVTGGSESGDPFWLSVGFGLGVLALILFAVEIFIPTAGMVGILCGISAVGSIIAFFQYSGSAGGLAILTYLIATPFLLVYGVKLWSQSPIGRRLILGGTDAVDAEGRDEQGVEAELAADRREAVAREESMIGRVATTVTPLRPIGVIRIDDHRRDALAESGVIEEGVEVEIVEIVDDQIKVRPRR
;
A
#
# COMPACT_ATOMS: atom_id res chain seq x y z
N MET A 1 7.42 72.28 6.06
CA MET A 1 6.27 71.40 6.34
C MET A 1 5.67 70.95 5.01
N ASN A 2 6.11 69.83 4.45
CA ASN A 2 5.26 68.66 4.18
C ASN A 2 6.15 67.55 3.59
N ILE A 3 6.03 66.36 4.18
CA ILE A 3 6.82 65.17 3.87
C ILE A 3 5.92 64.30 2.98
N THR A 4 6.41 63.84 1.83
CA THR A 4 5.81 62.69 1.16
C THR A 4 6.91 61.91 0.44
N PRO A 5 7.23 60.68 0.86
CA PRO A 5 8.13 59.81 0.12
C PRO A 5 7.37 59.15 -1.04
N ARG A 6 7.95 59.20 -2.25
CA ARG A 6 7.45 58.44 -3.40
C ARG A 6 7.90 56.99 -3.22
N SER A 7 7.10 56.20 -2.52
CA SER A 7 7.24 54.75 -2.41
C SER A 7 7.00 54.12 -3.77
N GLY A 8 8.07 53.85 -4.51
CA GLY A 8 8.03 53.21 -5.82
C GLY A 8 9.02 52.07 -5.91
N LEU A 9 8.96 51.10 -4.99
CA LEU A 9 9.66 49.82 -5.10
C LEU A 9 8.94 48.79 -4.20
N VAL A 10 7.79 48.28 -4.63
CA VAL A 10 7.17 47.12 -4.02
C VAL A 10 6.70 46.18 -5.13
N PHE A 11 7.43 45.07 -5.27
CA PHE A 11 6.97 43.76 -5.76
C PHE A 11 6.13 43.71 -7.05
N GLU A 12 6.80 43.67 -8.20
CA GLU A 12 6.21 43.23 -9.48
C GLU A 12 6.89 42.00 -10.15
N PRO A 13 7.57 41.04 -9.47
CA PRO A 13 7.90 39.77 -10.12
C PRO A 13 6.75 38.76 -10.09
N LEU A 14 5.81 38.89 -9.14
CA LEU A 14 4.72 37.92 -8.96
C LEU A 14 3.53 38.18 -9.91
N MET A 15 3.29 39.44 -10.28
CA MET A 15 2.24 39.81 -11.26
C MET A 15 2.60 39.42 -12.69
N VAL A 16 3.89 39.41 -13.06
CA VAL A 16 4.34 38.96 -14.38
C VAL A 16 4.12 37.45 -14.57
N LEU A 17 4.21 36.66 -13.51
CA LEU A 17 3.87 35.22 -13.55
C LEU A 17 2.35 34.96 -13.59
N ALA A 18 1.52 35.91 -13.15
CA ALA A 18 0.06 35.80 -13.23
C ALA A 18 -0.48 36.19 -14.62
N GLN A 19 0.26 36.98 -15.40
CA GLN A 19 -0.21 37.53 -16.68
C GLN A 19 0.11 36.67 -17.91
N THR A 20 0.93 35.61 -17.80
CA THR A 20 1.24 34.73 -18.95
C THR A 20 0.29 33.54 -19.11
N GLY A 21 -0.69 33.37 -18.21
CA GLY A 21 -1.57 32.19 -18.21
C GLY A 21 -2.94 32.32 -18.88
N VAL A 22 -3.43 33.54 -19.16
CA VAL A 22 -4.87 33.73 -19.51
C VAL A 22 -5.08 34.76 -20.64
N THR A 23 -4.15 34.84 -21.59
CA THR A 23 -4.41 35.53 -22.88
C THR A 23 -3.96 34.68 -24.05
N GLY A 24 -4.42 33.42 -24.09
CA GLY A 24 -4.41 32.62 -25.31
C GLY A 24 -5.68 32.91 -26.10
N GLY A 25 -5.59 33.84 -27.05
CA GLY A 25 -6.60 33.96 -28.09
C GLY A 25 -6.83 32.60 -28.76
N SER A 26 -8.08 32.37 -29.13
CA SER A 26 -8.67 31.16 -29.69
C SER A 26 -8.03 30.70 -31.01
N GLU A 27 -6.85 30.11 -30.94
CA GLU A 27 -6.35 29.21 -31.99
C GLU A 27 -6.29 27.80 -31.40
N SER A 28 -7.46 27.19 -31.24
CA SER A 28 -7.58 25.77 -30.97
C SER A 28 -6.99 25.00 -32.16
N GLY A 29 -6.01 24.15 -31.89
CA GLY A 29 -5.35 23.30 -32.89
C GLY A 29 -6.32 22.31 -33.54
N ASP A 30 -5.80 21.53 -34.50
CA ASP A 30 -6.64 20.63 -35.29
C ASP A 30 -7.47 19.66 -34.40
N PRO A 31 -8.78 19.49 -34.64
CA PRO A 31 -9.65 18.56 -33.88
C PRO A 31 -9.18 17.10 -33.90
N PHE A 32 -8.30 16.76 -34.85
CA PHE A 32 -7.61 15.48 -34.90
C PHE A 32 -6.86 15.18 -33.60
N TRP A 33 -6.14 16.16 -33.04
CA TRP A 33 -5.36 16.00 -31.81
C TRP A 33 -6.23 15.73 -30.58
N LEU A 34 -7.43 16.32 -30.52
CA LEU A 34 -8.41 15.97 -29.48
C LEU A 34 -8.82 14.51 -29.55
N SER A 35 -9.12 14.04 -30.76
CA SER A 35 -9.57 12.64 -30.97
C SER A 35 -8.47 11.65 -30.58
N VAL A 36 -7.22 11.95 -30.95
CA VAL A 36 -6.05 11.17 -30.55
C VAL A 36 -5.85 11.20 -29.03
N GLY A 37 -5.96 12.37 -28.40
CA GLY A 37 -5.85 12.54 -26.96
C GLY A 37 -6.86 11.70 -26.20
N PHE A 38 -8.14 11.80 -26.54
CA PHE A 38 -9.19 10.96 -25.94
C PHE A 38 -8.97 9.47 -26.20
N GLY A 39 -8.59 9.08 -27.43
CA GLY A 39 -8.31 7.69 -27.77
C GLY A 39 -7.19 7.08 -26.94
N LEU A 40 -6.06 7.78 -26.83
CA LEU A 40 -4.93 7.36 -26.00
C LEU A 40 -5.25 7.39 -24.51
N GLY A 41 -6.07 8.36 -24.06
CA GLY A 41 -6.48 8.46 -22.68
C GLY A 41 -7.40 7.33 -22.23
N VAL A 42 -8.39 6.96 -23.06
CA VAL A 42 -9.24 5.79 -22.82
C VAL A 42 -8.42 4.50 -22.86
N LEU A 43 -7.49 4.38 -23.82
CA LEU A 43 -6.58 3.24 -23.88
C LEU A 43 -5.74 3.12 -22.60
N ALA A 44 -5.19 4.23 -22.09
CA ALA A 44 -4.46 4.24 -20.83
C ALA A 44 -5.32 3.74 -19.66
N LEU A 45 -6.58 4.17 -19.56
CA LEU A 45 -7.49 3.70 -18.51
C LEU A 45 -7.78 2.20 -18.61
N ILE A 46 -7.96 1.68 -19.84
CA ILE A 46 -8.16 0.24 -20.07
C ILE A 46 -6.90 -0.54 -19.67
N LEU A 47 -5.72 -0.11 -20.10
CA LEU A 47 -4.45 -0.76 -19.74
C LEU A 47 -4.21 -0.72 -18.23
N PHE A 48 -4.54 0.39 -17.57
CA PHE A 48 -4.45 0.52 -16.12
C PHE A 48 -5.38 -0.47 -15.41
N ALA A 49 -6.64 -0.60 -15.86
CA ALA A 49 -7.56 -1.59 -15.32
C ALA A 49 -7.03 -3.02 -15.53
N VAL A 50 -6.51 -3.34 -16.71
CA VAL A 50 -5.92 -4.65 -17.01
C VAL A 50 -4.72 -4.97 -16.10
N GLU A 51 -3.81 -4.02 -15.88
CA GLU A 51 -2.67 -4.21 -14.97
C GLU A 51 -3.12 -4.46 -13.51
N ILE A 52 -4.23 -3.84 -13.06
CA ILE A 52 -4.79 -4.13 -11.72
C ILE A 52 -5.29 -5.58 -11.62
N PHE A 53 -5.92 -6.12 -12.67
CA PHE A 53 -6.43 -7.49 -12.65
C PHE A 53 -5.34 -8.54 -12.86
N ILE A 54 -4.36 -8.23 -13.72
CA ILE A 54 -3.26 -9.11 -14.09
C ILE A 54 -1.99 -8.30 -13.85
N PRO A 55 -1.44 -8.29 -12.63
CA PRO A 55 -0.20 -7.58 -12.35
C PRO A 55 0.93 -8.22 -13.18
N THR A 56 1.22 -7.62 -14.34
CA THR A 56 2.16 -8.15 -15.35
C THR A 56 3.61 -7.85 -14.99
N ALA A 57 3.90 -7.64 -13.71
CA ALA A 57 5.14 -7.06 -13.20
C ALA A 57 5.49 -5.71 -13.86
N GLY A 58 4.49 -4.95 -14.30
CA GLY A 58 4.64 -3.58 -14.82
C GLY A 58 4.83 -3.44 -16.32
N MET A 59 4.79 -4.51 -17.12
CA MET A 59 4.88 -4.38 -18.59
C MET A 59 3.68 -3.61 -19.17
N VAL A 60 2.46 -3.97 -18.76
CA VAL A 60 1.25 -3.24 -19.18
C VAL A 60 1.22 -1.85 -18.53
N GLY A 61 1.75 -1.70 -17.31
CA GLY A 61 1.98 -0.41 -16.64
C GLY A 61 2.84 0.57 -17.46
N ILE A 62 3.91 0.09 -18.11
CA ILE A 62 4.74 0.93 -19.00
C ILE A 62 3.93 1.39 -20.21
N LEU A 63 3.18 0.50 -20.86
CA LEU A 63 2.34 0.84 -22.01
C LEU A 63 1.22 1.83 -21.62
N CYS A 64 0.66 1.67 -20.42
CA CYS A 64 -0.28 2.62 -19.83
C CYS A 64 0.36 4.00 -19.69
N GLY A 65 1.57 4.07 -19.12
CA GLY A 65 2.31 5.33 -18.97
C GLY A 65 2.60 6.01 -20.31
N ILE A 66 3.08 5.26 -21.31
CA ILE A 66 3.32 5.79 -22.66
C ILE A 66 2.03 6.33 -23.28
N SER A 67 0.92 5.59 -23.13
CA SER A 67 -0.39 6.01 -23.65
C SER A 67 -0.89 7.29 -22.95
N ALA A 68 -0.74 7.39 -21.63
CA ALA A 68 -1.10 8.59 -20.88
C ALA A 68 -0.25 9.80 -21.28
N VAL A 69 1.08 9.64 -21.44
CA VAL A 69 1.96 10.72 -21.91
C VAL A 69 1.60 11.15 -23.33
N GLY A 70 1.35 10.19 -24.23
CA GLY A 70 0.91 10.48 -25.60
C GLY A 70 -0.43 11.24 -25.64
N SER A 71 -1.37 10.88 -24.78
CA SER A 71 -2.64 11.60 -24.58
C SER A 71 -2.40 13.06 -24.18
N ILE A 72 -1.55 13.30 -23.17
CA ILE A 72 -1.22 14.65 -22.69
C ILE A 72 -0.58 15.49 -23.80
N ILE A 73 0.40 14.92 -24.53
CA ILE A 73 1.05 15.61 -25.66
C ILE A 73 0.02 15.98 -26.71
N ALA A 74 -0.88 15.07 -27.08
CA ALA A 74 -1.95 15.36 -28.04
C ALA A 74 -2.89 16.48 -27.57
N PHE A 75 -3.24 16.52 -26.28
CA PHE A 75 -4.03 17.62 -25.74
C PHE A 75 -3.29 18.97 -25.75
N PHE A 76 -1.97 18.98 -25.51
CA PHE A 76 -1.17 20.20 -25.66
C PHE A 76 -1.07 20.69 -27.11
N GLN A 77 -1.03 19.78 -28.08
CA GLN A 77 -1.07 20.14 -29.51
C GLN A 77 -2.41 20.77 -29.92
N TYR A 78 -3.49 20.43 -29.21
CA TYR A 78 -4.77 21.11 -29.39
C TYR A 78 -4.81 22.48 -28.68
N SER A 79 -4.48 22.54 -27.39
CA SER A 79 -4.37 23.80 -26.65
C SER A 79 -3.65 23.63 -25.31
N GLY A 80 -3.02 24.70 -24.83
CA GLY A 80 -2.36 24.69 -23.52
C GLY A 80 -3.31 24.39 -22.35
N SER A 81 -4.55 24.88 -22.41
CA SER A 81 -5.56 24.62 -21.38
C SER A 81 -6.04 23.17 -21.38
N ALA A 82 -6.23 22.54 -22.55
CA ALA A 82 -6.58 21.12 -22.65
C ALA A 82 -5.47 20.22 -22.11
N GLY A 83 -4.20 20.50 -22.45
CA GLY A 83 -3.05 19.77 -21.90
C GLY A 83 -2.94 19.90 -20.38
N GLY A 84 -3.12 21.13 -19.85
CA GLY A 84 -3.14 21.38 -18.41
C GLY A 84 -4.28 20.63 -17.68
N LEU A 85 -5.48 20.62 -18.25
CA LEU A 85 -6.61 19.84 -17.74
C LEU A 85 -6.34 18.34 -17.77
N ALA A 86 -5.69 17.82 -18.81
CA ALA A 86 -5.33 16.41 -18.91
C ALA A 86 -4.35 16.00 -17.80
N ILE A 87 -3.31 16.80 -17.54
CA ILE A 87 -2.38 16.56 -16.41
C ILE A 87 -3.14 16.55 -15.09
N LEU A 88 -3.95 17.57 -14.82
CA LEU A 88 -4.72 17.65 -13.58
C LEU A 88 -5.64 16.43 -13.41
N THR A 89 -6.28 16.01 -14.50
CA THR A 89 -7.13 14.82 -14.53
C THR A 89 -6.35 13.56 -14.18
N TYR A 90 -5.17 13.32 -14.78
CA TYR A 90 -4.37 12.13 -14.46
C TYR A 90 -3.81 12.17 -13.03
N LEU A 91 -3.39 13.33 -12.54
CA LEU A 91 -2.90 13.50 -11.16
C LEU A 91 -3.98 13.17 -10.12
N ILE A 92 -5.24 13.50 -10.40
CA ILE A 92 -6.36 13.17 -9.51
C ILE A 92 -6.84 11.73 -9.77
N ALA A 93 -7.02 11.33 -11.01
CA ALA A 93 -7.57 10.01 -11.34
C ALA A 93 -6.66 8.87 -10.86
N THR A 94 -5.32 9.01 -10.99
CA THR A 94 -4.36 7.94 -10.65
C THR A 94 -4.46 7.46 -9.19
N PRO A 95 -4.32 8.32 -8.16
CA PRO A 95 -4.42 7.87 -6.77
C PRO A 95 -5.80 7.30 -6.44
N PHE A 96 -6.88 7.86 -7.00
CA PHE A 96 -8.22 7.31 -6.81
C PHE A 96 -8.35 5.92 -7.45
N LEU A 97 -7.96 5.77 -8.71
CA LEU A 97 -8.01 4.49 -9.42
C LEU A 97 -7.12 3.42 -8.76
N LEU A 98 -5.97 3.79 -8.19
CA LEU A 98 -5.14 2.88 -7.39
C LEU A 98 -5.86 2.40 -6.12
N VAL A 99 -6.37 3.32 -5.30
CA VAL A 99 -7.03 2.98 -4.04
C VAL A 99 -8.29 2.15 -4.28
N TYR A 100 -9.16 2.60 -5.19
CA TYR A 100 -10.39 1.89 -5.53
C TYR A 100 -10.10 0.59 -6.29
N GLY A 101 -9.09 0.57 -7.15
CA GLY A 101 -8.66 -0.61 -7.88
C GLY A 101 -8.22 -1.73 -6.95
N VAL A 102 -7.34 -1.43 -5.99
CA VAL A 102 -6.90 -2.40 -4.98
C VAL A 102 -8.07 -2.85 -4.10
N LYS A 103 -8.91 -1.92 -3.66
CA LYS A 103 -10.08 -2.25 -2.82
C LYS A 103 -11.07 -3.17 -3.56
N LEU A 104 -11.37 -2.87 -4.83
CA LEU A 104 -12.25 -3.67 -5.67
C LEU A 104 -11.63 -5.04 -5.98
N TRP A 105 -10.33 -5.09 -6.23
CA TRP A 105 -9.61 -6.34 -6.47
C TRP A 105 -9.60 -7.25 -5.23
N SER A 106 -9.37 -6.70 -4.04
CA SER A 106 -9.43 -7.43 -2.76
C SER A 106 -10.83 -8.00 -2.47
N GLN A 107 -11.88 -7.35 -2.95
CA GLN A 107 -13.26 -7.84 -2.84
C GLN A 107 -13.65 -8.81 -3.97
N SER A 108 -12.84 -8.91 -5.03
CA SER A 108 -13.11 -9.81 -6.15
C SER A 108 -12.75 -11.27 -5.81
N PRO A 109 -13.53 -12.26 -6.29
CA PRO A 109 -13.26 -13.68 -6.03
C PRO A 109 -11.90 -14.15 -6.60
N ILE A 110 -11.38 -13.47 -7.63
CA ILE A 110 -10.06 -13.75 -8.22
C ILE A 110 -8.93 -13.27 -7.31
N GLY A 111 -9.03 -12.04 -6.78
CA GLY A 111 -8.04 -11.51 -5.83
C GLY A 111 -8.00 -12.31 -4.54
N ARG A 112 -9.16 -12.75 -4.04
CA ARG A 112 -9.26 -13.62 -2.87
C ARG A 112 -8.61 -14.99 -3.10
N ARG A 113 -8.77 -15.60 -4.28
CA ARG A 113 -8.13 -16.89 -4.64
C ARG A 113 -6.60 -16.81 -4.80
N LEU A 114 -6.07 -15.69 -5.27
CA LEU A 114 -4.61 -15.48 -5.40
C LEU A 114 -3.94 -15.22 -4.04
N ILE A 115 -4.64 -14.52 -3.13
CA ILE A 115 -4.14 -14.27 -1.76
C ILE A 115 -4.28 -15.52 -0.88
N LEU A 116 -5.35 -16.31 -1.03
CA LEU A 116 -5.57 -17.59 -0.33
C LEU A 116 -4.90 -18.79 -1.04
N GLY A 117 -3.86 -18.55 -1.84
CA GLY A 117 -3.11 -19.58 -2.56
C GLY A 117 -2.09 -20.36 -1.72
N GLY A 118 -2.18 -20.32 -0.40
CA GLY A 118 -1.27 -21.03 0.51
C GLY A 118 -2.01 -21.44 1.78
N THR A 119 -2.58 -22.65 1.74
CA THR A 119 -3.36 -23.30 2.81
C THR A 119 -4.69 -22.61 3.17
N ASP A 120 -5.71 -23.40 3.48
CA ASP A 120 -7.07 -23.03 3.94
C ASP A 120 -8.14 -22.76 2.86
N ALA A 121 -7.88 -23.12 1.60
CA ALA A 121 -8.94 -23.29 0.59
C ALA A 121 -9.61 -24.68 0.68
N VAL A 122 -9.95 -25.12 1.88
CA VAL A 122 -10.94 -26.19 2.07
C VAL A 122 -12.26 -25.48 2.37
N ASP A 123 -13.20 -25.58 1.41
CA ASP A 123 -14.65 -25.43 1.62
C ASP A 123 -15.33 -24.05 1.55
N ALA A 124 -14.77 -23.04 0.87
CA ALA A 124 -15.44 -21.73 0.69
C ALA A 124 -16.36 -21.63 -0.54
N GLU A 125 -16.77 -22.74 -1.17
CA GLU A 125 -17.85 -22.75 -2.17
C GLU A 125 -19.11 -23.37 -1.54
N GLY A 126 -19.84 -22.55 -0.78
CA GLY A 126 -21.20 -22.89 -0.32
C GLY A 126 -21.56 -22.59 1.14
N ARG A 127 -20.67 -22.01 1.95
CA ARG A 127 -20.99 -21.69 3.36
C ARG A 127 -21.38 -20.23 3.53
N ASP A 128 -22.51 -20.01 4.20
CA ASP A 128 -23.04 -18.69 4.60
C ASP A 128 -21.92 -17.83 5.20
N GLU A 129 -21.91 -16.52 4.91
CA GLU A 129 -20.89 -15.58 5.44
C GLU A 129 -20.75 -15.65 6.97
N GLN A 130 -21.84 -16.00 7.65
CA GLN A 130 -21.91 -16.25 9.10
C GLN A 130 -21.13 -17.49 9.55
N GLY A 131 -21.08 -18.53 8.71
CA GLY A 131 -20.31 -19.75 8.96
C GLY A 131 -18.81 -19.52 8.86
N VAL A 132 -18.38 -18.73 7.88
CA VAL A 132 -16.96 -18.37 7.71
C VAL A 132 -16.48 -17.49 8.87
N GLU A 133 -17.30 -16.53 9.32
CA GLU A 133 -16.95 -15.68 10.46
C GLU A 133 -16.90 -16.47 11.78
N ALA A 134 -17.79 -17.45 11.96
CA ALA A 134 -17.78 -18.34 13.11
C ALA A 134 -16.56 -19.28 13.13
N GLU A 135 -16.15 -19.80 11.97
CA GLU A 135 -14.96 -20.66 11.81
C GLU A 135 -13.66 -19.86 12.08
N LEU A 136 -13.52 -18.66 11.49
CA LEU A 136 -12.40 -17.75 11.79
C LEU A 136 -12.34 -17.34 13.26
N ALA A 137 -13.51 -17.16 13.90
CA ALA A 137 -13.58 -16.89 15.33
C ALA A 137 -13.18 -18.11 16.16
N ALA A 138 -13.45 -19.33 15.68
CA ALA A 138 -13.01 -20.57 16.32
C ALA A 138 -11.49 -20.74 16.21
N ASP A 139 -10.91 -20.58 15.01
CA ASP A 139 -9.46 -20.67 14.80
C ASP A 139 -8.68 -19.65 15.63
N ARG A 140 -9.18 -18.41 15.71
CA ARG A 140 -8.58 -17.39 16.58
C ARG A 140 -8.65 -17.79 18.04
N ARG A 141 -9.76 -18.38 18.49
CA ARG A 141 -9.89 -18.88 19.87
C ARG A 141 -8.94 -20.04 20.13
N GLU A 142 -8.75 -20.93 19.17
CA GLU A 142 -7.80 -22.04 19.29
C GLU A 142 -6.35 -21.55 19.33
N ALA A 143 -5.99 -20.57 18.49
CA ALA A 143 -4.67 -19.94 18.51
C ALA A 143 -4.38 -19.27 19.86
N VAL A 144 -5.33 -18.47 20.37
CA VAL A 144 -5.23 -17.83 21.69
C VAL A 144 -5.14 -18.88 22.79
N ALA A 145 -5.98 -19.93 22.76
CA ALA A 145 -5.92 -21.00 23.75
C ALA A 145 -4.58 -21.75 23.71
N ARG A 146 -3.96 -21.90 22.54
CA ARG A 146 -2.65 -22.51 22.37
C ARG A 146 -1.55 -21.63 22.97
N GLU A 147 -1.59 -20.33 22.72
CA GLU A 147 -0.66 -19.36 23.31
C GLU A 147 -0.79 -19.33 24.84
N GLU A 148 -2.02 -19.23 25.35
CA GLU A 148 -2.31 -19.27 26.78
C GLU A 148 -1.82 -20.57 27.43
N SER A 149 -1.92 -21.71 26.74
CA SER A 149 -1.41 -23.00 27.24
C SER A 149 0.12 -23.06 27.35
N MET A 150 0.83 -22.18 26.65
CA MET A 150 2.30 -22.10 26.72
C MET A 150 2.78 -21.21 27.86
N ILE A 151 1.99 -20.22 28.28
CA ILE A 151 2.35 -19.35 29.40
C ILE A 151 2.50 -20.17 30.70
N GLY A 152 3.57 -19.93 31.45
CA GLY A 152 3.95 -20.68 32.65
C GLY A 152 4.66 -22.00 32.39
N ARG A 153 4.80 -22.43 31.12
CA ARG A 153 5.62 -23.61 30.79
C ARG A 153 7.11 -23.31 30.92
N VAL A 154 7.88 -24.36 31.17
CA VAL A 154 9.33 -24.31 31.34
C VAL A 154 10.01 -24.72 30.04
N ALA A 155 11.05 -23.98 29.70
CA ALA A 155 11.91 -24.19 28.54
C ALA A 155 13.38 -24.18 28.97
N THR A 156 14.26 -24.64 28.10
CA THR A 156 15.71 -24.54 28.31
C THR A 156 16.34 -23.70 27.21
N THR A 157 17.21 -22.77 27.57
CA THR A 157 17.94 -21.95 26.58
C THR A 157 18.93 -22.83 25.79
N VAL A 158 18.90 -22.72 24.47
CA VAL A 158 19.80 -23.42 23.53
C VAL A 158 20.89 -22.50 23.03
N THR A 159 20.64 -21.20 23.02
CA THR A 159 21.67 -20.17 22.81
C THR A 159 21.57 -19.15 23.94
N PRO A 160 22.62 -18.37 24.21
CA PRO A 160 22.48 -17.22 25.09
C PRO A 160 21.44 -16.24 24.53
N LEU A 161 20.57 -15.72 25.40
CA LEU A 161 19.57 -14.69 25.08
C LEU A 161 20.13 -13.30 25.38
N ARG A 162 20.41 -12.53 24.32
CA ARG A 162 20.99 -11.18 24.40
C ARG A 162 20.36 -10.18 23.41
N PRO A 163 19.13 -9.68 23.65
CA PRO A 163 18.10 -10.28 24.49
C PRO A 163 17.36 -11.42 23.76
N ILE A 164 17.56 -11.57 22.44
CA ILE A 164 16.96 -12.63 21.63
C ILE A 164 17.91 -13.83 21.57
N GLY A 165 17.34 -15.02 21.61
CA GLY A 165 18.03 -16.29 21.46
C GLY A 165 17.02 -17.41 21.21
N VAL A 166 17.48 -18.65 21.27
CA VAL A 166 16.67 -19.83 21.02
C VAL A 166 16.45 -20.59 22.32
N ILE A 167 15.20 -20.98 22.58
CA ILE A 167 14.81 -21.89 23.66
C ILE A 167 14.32 -23.21 23.08
N ARG A 168 14.36 -24.26 23.89
CA ARG A 168 13.73 -25.55 23.64
C ARG A 168 12.57 -25.73 24.59
N ILE A 169 11.37 -25.89 24.04
CA ILE A 169 10.15 -26.27 24.76
C ILE A 169 9.73 -27.62 24.20
N ASP A 170 9.62 -28.63 25.06
CA ASP A 170 9.47 -30.04 24.64
C ASP A 170 10.62 -30.44 23.68
N ASP A 171 10.29 -30.86 22.46
CA ASP A 171 11.24 -31.23 21.40
C ASP A 171 11.40 -30.13 20.32
N HIS A 172 10.85 -28.95 20.55
CA HIS A 172 10.81 -27.87 19.55
C HIS A 172 11.71 -26.71 19.95
N ARG A 173 12.49 -26.22 18.98
CA ARG A 173 13.27 -24.98 19.12
C ARG A 173 12.42 -23.79 18.70
N ARG A 174 12.41 -22.74 19.50
CA ARG A 174 11.70 -21.49 19.21
C ARG A 174 12.54 -20.28 19.60
N ASP A 175 12.34 -19.19 18.88
CA ASP A 175 12.94 -17.91 19.25
C ASP A 175 12.24 -17.37 20.49
N ALA A 176 13.04 -16.77 21.37
CA ALA A 176 12.55 -16.15 22.58
C ALA A 176 13.31 -14.87 22.90
N LEU A 177 12.66 -14.02 23.67
CA LEU A 177 13.17 -12.76 24.19
C LEU A 177 13.31 -12.87 25.71
N ALA A 178 14.50 -12.56 26.24
CA ALA A 178 14.68 -12.41 27.68
C ALA A 178 13.88 -11.19 28.20
N GLU A 179 13.06 -11.41 29.24
CA GLU A 179 12.32 -10.36 29.93
C GLU A 179 13.26 -9.29 30.51
N SER A 180 14.41 -9.72 31.03
CA SER A 180 15.42 -8.83 31.56
C SER A 180 16.82 -9.44 31.49
N GLY A 181 17.82 -8.58 31.31
CA GLY A 181 19.22 -8.95 31.36
C GLY A 181 19.65 -9.91 30.25
N VAL A 182 20.68 -10.69 30.56
CA VAL A 182 21.24 -11.73 29.70
C VAL A 182 20.98 -13.08 30.35
N ILE A 183 20.52 -14.04 29.57
CA ILE A 183 20.34 -15.42 30.03
C ILE A 183 21.32 -16.30 29.25
N GLU A 184 22.18 -17.01 29.95
CA GLU A 184 23.17 -17.90 29.34
C GLU A 184 22.50 -19.15 28.74
N GLU A 185 23.26 -19.90 27.93
CA GLU A 185 22.84 -21.20 27.40
C GLU A 185 22.68 -22.25 28.51
N GLY A 186 21.73 -23.17 28.34
CA GLY A 186 21.47 -24.26 29.28
C GLY A 186 20.68 -23.88 30.54
N VAL A 187 20.15 -22.66 30.61
CA VAL A 187 19.37 -22.14 31.74
C VAL A 187 17.89 -22.53 31.59
N GLU A 188 17.25 -22.97 32.67
CA GLU A 188 15.80 -23.13 32.70
C GLU A 188 15.11 -21.76 32.78
N VAL A 189 14.14 -21.56 31.89
CA VAL A 189 13.36 -20.32 31.80
C VAL A 189 11.87 -20.64 31.79
N GLU A 190 11.08 -19.73 32.35
CA GLU A 190 9.61 -19.79 32.35
C GLU A 190 9.07 -18.81 31.31
N ILE A 191 8.08 -19.24 30.53
CA ILE A 191 7.37 -18.38 29.57
C ILE A 191 6.43 -17.47 30.34
N VAL A 192 6.65 -16.16 30.26
CA VAL A 192 5.85 -15.17 31.01
C VAL A 192 4.78 -14.52 30.14
N GLU A 193 5.01 -14.42 28.84
CA GLU A 193 4.18 -13.66 27.93
C GLU A 193 4.46 -14.13 26.50
N ILE A 194 3.44 -14.08 25.63
CA ILE A 194 3.59 -14.23 24.19
C ILE A 194 2.88 -13.04 23.56
N VAL A 195 3.61 -12.25 22.78
CA VAL A 195 3.08 -11.08 22.07
C VAL A 195 3.50 -11.19 20.62
N ASP A 196 2.56 -11.16 19.68
CA ASP A 196 2.83 -11.22 18.24
C ASP A 196 3.78 -12.38 17.85
N ASP A 197 3.52 -13.60 18.37
CA ASP A 197 4.35 -14.82 18.21
C ASP A 197 5.77 -14.74 18.82
N GLN A 198 6.10 -13.65 19.52
CA GLN A 198 7.36 -13.52 20.26
C GLN A 198 7.18 -14.05 21.69
N ILE A 199 7.91 -15.13 22.01
CA ILE A 199 7.90 -15.75 23.33
C ILE A 199 8.83 -14.99 24.27
N LYS A 200 8.28 -14.42 25.34
CA LYS A 200 9.07 -13.74 26.37
C LYS A 200 9.30 -14.68 27.55
N VAL A 201 10.54 -14.74 28.00
CA VAL A 201 10.96 -15.70 29.03
C VAL A 201 11.78 -15.03 30.13
N ARG A 202 11.70 -15.59 31.34
CA ARG A 202 12.53 -15.19 32.47
C ARG A 202 13.24 -16.39 33.10
N PRO A 203 14.42 -16.22 33.72
CA PRO A 203 15.06 -17.29 34.46
C PRO A 203 14.14 -17.86 35.53
N ARG A 204 14.04 -19.19 35.60
CA ARG A 204 13.33 -19.88 36.66
C ARG A 204 14.20 -19.86 37.92
N ARG A 205 13.64 -19.41 39.05
CA ARG A 205 14.32 -19.43 40.36
C ARG A 205 14.29 -20.79 41.01
#